data_AF-A0A3B8WFQ3-F1
#
_entry.id   AF-A0A3B8WFQ3-F1
#
_cell.length_a   1.000
_cell.length_b   1.000
_cell.length_c   1.000
_cell.angle_alpha   90.00
_cell.angle_beta   90.00
_cell.angle_gamma   90.00
#
_symmetry.space_group_name_H-M   'P 1'
#
loop_
_entity.id
_entity.type
_entity.pdbx_description
1 polymer ?
#
loop_
_entity_poly.entity_id
_entity_poly.type
_entity_poly.pdbx_seq_one_letter_code
_entity_poly.pdbx_strand_id
1 'polypeptide(L)' 'PAPMNKELQERVLDGKEVMTCRPADVLEPEMDKLTDELKKLADEKGIKLADNLEDDVLTYAL' A
#
# COMPACT_ATOMS: atom_id res chain seq x y z
N PRO A 1 -23.62 8.70 -9.53
CA PRO A 1 -23.18 8.94 -8.13
C PRO A 1 -23.97 10.10 -7.50
N ALA A 2 -24.31 9.98 -6.20
CA ALA A 2 -24.86 11.09 -5.43
C ALA A 2 -23.71 11.98 -4.91
N PRO A 3 -23.93 13.30 -4.75
CA PRO A 3 -22.92 14.19 -4.18
C PRO A 3 -22.66 13.85 -2.71
N MET A 4 -21.41 14.03 -2.26
CA MET A 4 -21.06 13.89 -0.84
C MET A 4 -21.66 15.03 -0.01
N ASN A 5 -21.91 14.78 1.27
CA ASN A 5 -22.37 15.80 2.21
C ASN A 5 -21.22 16.77 2.54
N LYS A 6 -21.40 18.06 2.23
CA LYS A 6 -20.37 19.09 2.38
C LYS A 6 -19.95 19.35 3.84
N GLU A 7 -20.91 19.43 4.76
CA GLU A 7 -20.63 19.69 6.19
C GLU A 7 -19.80 18.57 6.82
N LEU A 8 -20.09 17.32 6.46
CA LEU A 8 -19.32 16.17 6.93
C LEU A 8 -17.96 16.09 6.26
N GLN A 9 -17.88 16.45 4.98
CA GLN A 9 -16.63 16.46 4.22
C GLN A 9 -15.65 17.49 4.78
N GLU A 10 -16.08 18.72 5.05
CA GLU A 10 -15.25 19.76 5.67
C GLU A 10 -14.73 19.35 7.05
N ARG A 11 -15.56 18.68 7.86
CA ARG A 11 -15.17 18.16 9.18
C ARG A 11 -14.11 17.06 9.11
N VAL A 12 -14.17 16.18 8.12
CA VAL A 12 -13.22 15.05 7.98
C VAL A 12 -11.91 15.50 7.35
N LEU A 13 -11.95 16.50 6.47
CA LEU A 13 -10.77 16.99 5.78
C LEU A 13 -9.87 17.86 6.65
N ASP A 14 -10.40 18.46 7.73
CA ASP A 14 -9.62 19.28 8.68
C ASP A 14 -8.74 20.32 7.97
N GLY A 15 -9.32 20.99 6.95
CA GLY A 15 -8.64 21.99 6.12
C GLY A 15 -7.77 21.44 4.98
N LYS A 16 -7.71 20.12 4.77
CA LYS A 16 -7.01 19.50 3.63
C LYS A 16 -7.88 19.50 2.37
N GLU A 17 -7.24 19.47 1.20
CA GLU A 17 -7.94 19.40 -0.07
C GLU A 17 -8.59 18.02 -0.29
N VAL A 18 -9.71 18.03 -1.00
CA VAL A 18 -10.39 16.81 -1.43
C VAL A 18 -9.53 16.12 -2.48
N MET A 19 -9.21 14.84 -2.27
CA MET A 19 -8.59 14.02 -3.31
C MET A 19 -9.61 13.72 -4.41
N THR A 20 -9.31 14.16 -5.64
CA THR A 20 -10.18 14.00 -6.81
C THR A 20 -9.61 13.06 -7.87
N CYS A 21 -8.33 12.70 -7.78
CA CYS A 21 -7.68 11.70 -8.62
C CYS A 21 -7.95 10.27 -8.11
N ARG A 22 -7.45 9.27 -8.86
CA ARG A 22 -7.48 7.90 -8.35
C ARG A 22 -6.41 7.79 -7.26
N PRO A 23 -6.72 7.22 -6.08
CA PRO A 23 -5.75 7.15 -4.98
C PRO A 23 -4.41 6.49 -5.37
N ALA A 24 -4.47 5.48 -6.26
CA ALA A 24 -3.30 4.78 -6.76
C ALA A 24 -2.36 5.66 -7.61
N ASP A 25 -2.82 6.81 -8.12
CA ASP A 25 -1.98 7.75 -8.85
C ASP A 25 -0.97 8.48 -7.93
N VAL A 26 -1.15 8.41 -6.60
CA VAL A 26 -0.27 9.02 -5.58
C VAL A 26 0.63 7.97 -4.89
N LEU A 27 0.48 6.68 -5.24
CA LEU A 27 1.29 5.61 -4.68
C LEU A 27 2.58 5.47 -5.47
N GLU A 28 3.70 5.38 -4.73
CA GLU A 28 5.00 5.05 -5.31
C GLU A 28 5.14 3.53 -5.49
N PRO A 29 5.90 3.06 -6.49
CA PRO A 29 6.19 1.63 -6.65
C PRO A 29 6.87 1.05 -5.41
N GLU A 30 6.32 -0.04 -4.87
CA GLU A 30 6.80 -0.65 -3.62
C GLU A 30 7.32 -2.09 -3.76
N MET A 31 7.16 -2.72 -4.93
CA MET A 31 7.54 -4.14 -5.14
C MET A 31 9.01 -4.43 -4.85
N ASP A 32 9.93 -3.59 -5.32
CA ASP A 32 11.37 -3.79 -5.08
C ASP A 32 11.71 -3.65 -3.60
N LYS A 33 11.11 -2.66 -2.94
CA LYS A 33 11.30 -2.40 -1.51
C LYS A 33 10.80 -3.57 -0.66
N LEU A 34 9.60 -4.07 -0.95
CA LEU A 34 9.00 -5.21 -0.25
C LEU A 34 9.78 -6.50 -0.51
N THR A 35 10.33 -6.68 -1.71
CA THR A 35 11.19 -7.81 -2.04
C THR A 35 12.47 -7.83 -1.21
N ASP A 36 13.13 -6.68 -1.07
CA ASP A 36 14.35 -6.57 -0.27
C ASP A 36 14.09 -6.73 1.23
N GLU A 37 12.97 -6.20 1.72
CA GLU A 37 12.53 -6.38 3.11
C GLU A 37 12.23 -7.85 3.42
N LEU A 38 11.49 -8.53 2.54
CA LEU A 38 11.16 -9.95 2.72
C LEU A 38 12.40 -10.84 2.70
N LYS A 39 13.35 -10.59 1.78
CA LYS A 39 14.62 -11.35 1.74
C LYS A 39 15.40 -11.22 3.05
N LYS A 40 15.55 -10.00 3.57
CA LYS A 40 16.21 -9.77 4.86
C LYS A 40 15.50 -10.50 6.00
N LEU A 41 14.17 -10.39 6.04
CA LEU A 41 13.36 -11.04 7.08
C LEU A 41 13.47 -12.57 7.00
N ALA A 42 13.51 -13.12 5.79
CA ALA A 42 13.66 -14.55 5.55
C ALA A 42 15.03 -15.06 5.99
N ASP A 43 16.10 -14.32 5.70
CA ASP A 43 17.46 -14.63 6.15
C ASP A 43 17.58 -14.57 7.68
N GLU A 44 17.01 -13.53 8.30
CA GLU A 44 17.03 -13.35 9.76
C GLU A 44 16.24 -14.43 10.51
N LYS A 45 15.10 -14.85 9.96
CA LYS A 45 14.19 -15.82 10.60
C LYS A 45 14.39 -17.25 10.12
N GLY A 46 15.29 -17.47 9.16
CA GLY A 46 15.49 -18.77 8.52
C GLY A 46 14.24 -19.29 7.80
N ILE A 47 13.41 -18.39 7.27
CA ILE A 47 12.19 -18.76 6.55
C ILE A 47 12.60 -19.19 5.13
N LYS A 48 12.16 -20.38 4.73
CA LYS A 48 12.37 -20.86 3.37
C LYS A 48 11.32 -20.22 2.45
N LEU A 49 11.79 -19.41 1.51
CA LEU A 49 10.96 -18.81 0.46
C LEU A 49 10.71 -19.82 -0.66
N ALA A 50 9.62 -19.63 -1.38
CA ALA A 50 9.26 -20.40 -2.57
C ALA A 50 10.18 -20.08 -3.76
N ASP A 51 10.18 -20.95 -4.77
CA ASP A 51 10.92 -20.71 -6.01
C ASP A 51 10.41 -19.45 -6.74
N ASN A 52 9.11 -19.16 -6.62
CA ASN A 52 8.48 -17.92 -7.06
C ASN A 52 8.46 -16.90 -5.92
N LEU A 53 9.50 -16.09 -5.84
CA LEU A 53 9.62 -15.06 -4.79
C LEU A 53 8.50 -14.01 -4.87
N GLU A 54 8.01 -13.70 -6.07
CA GLU A 54 6.95 -12.71 -6.29
C GLU A 54 5.65 -13.07 -5.54
N ASP A 55 5.28 -14.36 -5.50
CA ASP A 55 4.08 -14.83 -4.80
C ASP A 55 4.21 -14.64 -3.28
N ASP A 56 5.40 -14.85 -2.73
CA ASP A 56 5.68 -14.64 -1.31
C ASP A 56 5.70 -13.13 -0.97
N VAL A 57 6.23 -12.29 -1.86
CA VAL A 57 6.21 -10.82 -1.72
C VAL A 57 4.78 -10.30 -1.73
N LEU A 58 3.93 -10.81 -2.64
CA LEU A 58 2.51 -10.47 -2.67
C LEU A 58 1.78 -10.95 -1.41
N THR A 59 2.08 -12.16 -0.93
CA THR A 59 1.49 -12.70 0.31
C THR A 59 1.92 -11.91 1.54
N TYR A 60 3.13 -11.38 1.55
CA TYR A 60 3.64 -10.53 2.63
C TYR A 60 3.01 -9.12 2.61
N ALA A 61 2.65 -8.61 1.43
CA ALA A 61 2.12 -7.26 1.24
C ALA A 61 0.60 -7.11 1.50
N LEU A 62 -0.17 -8.20 1.40
CA LEU A 62 -1.64 -8.24 1.51
C LEU A 62 -2.14 -8.57 2.92
#